data_AF-A0A9P7LYE0-F1
#
_entry.id   AF-A0A9P7LYE0-F1
#
_cell.length_a   1.000
_cell.length_b   1.000
_cell.length_c   1.000
_cell.angle_alpha   90.00
_cell.angle_beta   90.00
_cell.angle_gamma   90.00
#
_symmetry.space_group_name_H-M   'P 1'
#
loop_
_entity.id
_entity.type
_entity.pdbx_description
1 polymer ?
#
loop_
_entity_poly.entity_id
_entity_poly.type
_entity_poly.pdbx_seq_one_letter_code
_entity_poly.pdbx_strand_id
1 'polypeptide(L)'
;MLAVARAQGKIQNGTFQQLLDHKNPHLGTFSQRYWYNTEWWAGPGAPVILRGPDESDGWDGYVGNATQSFEFARTNKAAVLALEHRYYGESSPFQNLTTTNLQHLTLDNAIQDIVYFANNVVLPFDKKRTSSPDKAPWVLTGCSYAGALSAWVQRLAPGTFWAYHCSSAVVEAISDLWQYFEPIEAGMPKNCSSDLKTAIAHIDKVLASGDAKAGNDLKKRFGLEAIANNDFGEALHLALSGWQGLLFKSSWHDPFYDFCDYLENVFPEAKNNSKSHTQLPGPEGVGLHKALHGFARWSNEVLIPNSK
;
A
#
# COMPACT_ATOMS: atom_id res chain seq x y z
N MET A 1 -25.75 -6.80 -22.40
CA MET A 1 -26.52 -6.72 -21.14
C MET A 1 -26.59 -5.26 -20.75
N LEU A 2 -27.80 -4.70 -20.62
CA LEU A 2 -27.98 -3.30 -20.23
C LEU A 2 -27.45 -3.09 -18.81
N ALA A 3 -26.45 -2.23 -18.67
CA ALA A 3 -26.06 -1.66 -17.38
C ALA A 3 -27.18 -0.71 -16.95
N VAL A 4 -28.06 -1.18 -16.06
CA VAL A 4 -28.95 -0.30 -15.33
C VAL A 4 -28.06 0.52 -14.40
N ALA A 5 -27.84 1.78 -14.73
CA ALA A 5 -27.27 2.76 -13.80
C ALA A 5 -28.26 2.89 -12.63
N ARG A 6 -28.06 2.06 -11.60
CA ARG A 6 -28.73 2.24 -10.31
C ARG A 6 -28.13 3.48 -9.66
N ALA A 7 -28.99 4.35 -9.14
CA ALA A 7 -28.58 5.52 -8.38
C ALA A 7 -27.63 5.06 -7.27
N GLN A 8 -26.37 5.49 -7.34
CA GLN A 8 -25.39 5.30 -6.28
C GLN A 8 -26.03 5.80 -4.98
N GLY A 9 -26.04 4.96 -3.93
CA GLY A 9 -26.28 5.47 -2.60
C GLY A 9 -25.27 6.58 -2.35
N LYS A 10 -25.74 7.80 -2.13
CA LYS A 10 -24.85 8.96 -1.98
C LYS A 10 -23.91 8.67 -0.81
N ILE A 11 -22.63 8.53 -1.10
CA ILE A 11 -21.59 8.38 -0.08
C ILE A 11 -21.64 9.61 0.82
N GLN A 12 -21.64 9.38 2.12
CA GLN A 12 -21.70 10.43 3.13
C GLN A 12 -20.51 10.28 4.07
N ASN A 13 -20.15 11.37 4.73
CA ASN A 13 -19.11 11.41 5.74
C ASN A 13 -19.65 11.95 7.06
N GLY A 14 -18.87 11.75 8.12
CA GLY A 14 -19.13 12.29 9.43
C GLY A 14 -17.86 12.31 10.27
N THR A 15 -17.96 12.91 11.46
CA THR A 15 -16.91 12.85 12.46
C THR A 15 -17.42 12.16 13.72
N PHE A 16 -16.51 11.48 14.40
CA PHE A 16 -16.73 10.82 15.67
C PHE A 16 -15.72 11.35 16.68
N GLN A 17 -16.18 11.66 17.90
CA GLN A 17 -15.29 12.13 18.96
C GLN A 17 -14.57 10.91 19.57
N GLN A 18 -13.32 10.73 19.16
CA GLN A 18 -12.46 9.62 19.56
C GLN A 18 -11.60 10.03 20.76
N LEU A 19 -11.29 9.08 21.66
CA LEU A 19 -10.38 9.32 22.77
C LEU A 19 -8.96 9.58 22.26
N LEU A 20 -8.30 10.62 22.80
CA LEU A 20 -6.91 10.89 22.50
C LEU A 20 -6.02 9.70 22.90
N ASP A 21 -6.25 9.18 24.12
CA ASP A 21 -5.54 8.05 24.70
C ASP A 21 -6.53 7.12 25.40
N HIS A 22 -6.63 5.87 24.94
CA HIS A 22 -7.54 4.89 25.51
C HIS A 22 -7.12 4.42 26.91
N LYS A 23 -5.84 4.56 27.27
CA LYS A 23 -5.33 4.27 28.62
C LYS A 23 -5.52 5.44 29.58
N ASN A 24 -5.72 6.66 29.06
CA ASN A 24 -5.98 7.85 29.87
C ASN A 24 -7.07 8.76 29.24
N PRO A 25 -8.36 8.37 29.37
CA PRO A 25 -9.47 9.11 28.75
C PRO A 25 -9.62 10.57 29.23
N HIS A 26 -9.02 10.93 30.37
CA HIS A 26 -9.06 12.30 30.90
C HIS A 26 -8.30 13.31 30.02
N LEU A 27 -7.45 12.84 29.11
CA LEU A 27 -6.74 13.71 28.16
C LEU A 27 -7.65 14.29 27.06
N GLY A 28 -8.90 13.86 26.99
CA GLY A 28 -9.91 14.41 26.08
C GLY A 28 -10.02 13.64 24.77
N THR A 29 -10.61 14.30 23.78
CA THR A 29 -10.98 13.70 22.49
C THR A 29 -10.45 14.49 21.30
N PHE A 30 -10.40 13.82 20.15
CA PHE A 30 -10.20 14.46 18.85
C PHE A 30 -11.30 14.01 17.86
N SER A 31 -11.46 14.76 16.77
CA SER A 31 -12.43 14.42 15.73
C SER A 31 -11.82 13.42 14.75
N GLN A 32 -12.34 12.20 14.72
CA GLN A 32 -11.97 11.16 13.76
C GLN A 32 -13.01 11.09 12.64
N ARG A 33 -12.57 11.15 11.38
CA ARG A 33 -13.46 11.08 10.21
C ARG A 33 -13.85 9.65 9.89
N TYR A 34 -15.03 9.50 9.34
CA TYR A 34 -15.48 8.25 8.73
C TYR A 34 -16.41 8.54 7.54
N TRP A 35 -16.48 7.56 6.63
CA TRP A 35 -17.42 7.55 5.51
C TRP A 35 -18.38 6.39 5.67
N TYR A 36 -19.55 6.53 5.07
CA TYR A 36 -20.53 5.47 5.04
C TYR A 36 -21.36 5.49 3.77
N ASN A 37 -21.83 4.30 3.40
CA ASN A 37 -22.76 4.09 2.30
C ASN A 37 -23.84 3.10 2.75
N THR A 38 -25.10 3.49 2.56
CA THR A 38 -26.28 2.75 2.97
C THR A 38 -27.05 2.15 1.80
N GLU A 39 -26.49 2.13 0.59
CA GLU A 39 -27.14 1.62 -0.62
C GLU A 39 -27.76 0.22 -0.43
N TRP A 40 -27.07 -0.65 0.31
CA TRP A 40 -27.49 -2.04 0.54
C TRP A 40 -28.07 -2.29 1.94
N TRP A 41 -28.13 -1.28 2.79
CA TRP A 41 -28.55 -1.45 4.18
C TRP A 41 -30.06 -1.73 4.27
N ALA A 42 -30.44 -2.87 4.83
CA ALA A 42 -31.84 -3.29 4.96
C ALA A 42 -32.64 -2.54 6.05
N GLY A 43 -32.03 -1.58 6.75
CA GLY A 43 -32.66 -0.81 7.81
C GLY A 43 -32.26 -1.24 9.22
N PRO A 44 -32.95 -0.74 10.26
CA PRO A 44 -32.64 -0.97 11.66
C PRO A 44 -32.36 -2.44 12.01
N GLY A 45 -31.21 -2.71 12.64
CA GLY A 45 -30.78 -4.05 13.05
C GLY A 45 -30.07 -4.86 11.96
N ALA A 46 -29.91 -4.32 10.76
CA ALA A 46 -29.14 -4.97 9.70
C ALA A 46 -27.62 -4.92 9.99
N PRO A 47 -26.82 -5.84 9.40
CA PRO A 47 -25.38 -5.89 9.65
C PRO A 47 -24.64 -4.62 9.20
N VAL A 48 -23.40 -4.50 9.67
CA VAL A 48 -22.47 -3.42 9.30
C VAL A 48 -21.13 -4.01 8.85
N ILE A 49 -20.63 -3.54 7.70
CA ILE A 49 -19.27 -3.83 7.23
C ILE A 49 -18.40 -2.62 7.56
N LEU A 50 -17.46 -2.76 8.48
CA LEU A 50 -16.48 -1.74 8.79
C LEU A 50 -15.17 -2.06 8.06
N ARG A 51 -14.77 -1.19 7.15
CA ARG A 51 -13.42 -1.17 6.61
C ARG A 51 -12.48 -0.55 7.64
N GLY A 52 -11.45 -1.30 8.02
CA GLY A 52 -10.40 -0.84 8.91
C GLY A 52 -9.64 0.36 8.32
N PRO A 53 -9.04 1.18 9.19
CA PRO A 53 -8.28 2.36 8.76
C PRO A 53 -6.93 1.97 8.11
N ASP A 54 -6.56 2.67 7.04
CA ASP A 54 -5.24 2.54 6.36
C ASP A 54 -4.30 3.71 6.73
N GLU A 55 -3.04 3.63 6.30
CA GLU A 55 -1.99 4.64 6.49
C GLU A 55 -2.08 5.79 5.48
N SER A 56 -3.28 6.29 5.20
CA SER A 56 -3.50 7.36 4.22
C SER A 56 -4.58 8.34 4.66
N ASP A 57 -4.62 9.50 4.00
CA ASP A 57 -5.83 10.31 3.96
C ASP A 57 -7.01 9.45 3.49
N GLY A 58 -8.14 9.56 4.16
CA GLY A 58 -9.30 8.75 3.89
C GLY A 58 -9.98 9.17 2.60
N TRP A 59 -10.46 8.17 1.86
CA TRP A 59 -11.05 8.34 0.54
C TRP A 59 -12.49 7.83 0.54
N ASP A 60 -13.41 8.63 0.02
CA ASP A 60 -14.83 8.27 -0.08
C ASP A 60 -15.05 7.00 -0.92
N GLY A 61 -14.19 6.76 -1.92
CA GLY A 61 -14.19 5.53 -2.72
C GLY A 61 -14.08 4.24 -1.90
N TYR A 62 -13.57 4.29 -0.66
CA TYR A 62 -13.46 3.13 0.23
C TYR A 62 -14.80 2.51 0.65
N VAL A 63 -15.90 3.22 0.47
CA VAL A 63 -17.28 2.73 0.68
C VAL A 63 -18.08 2.66 -0.62
N GLY A 64 -17.40 2.77 -1.76
CA GLY A 64 -17.99 2.76 -3.10
C GLY A 64 -17.96 1.39 -3.79
N ASN A 65 -18.62 1.31 -4.94
CA ASN A 65 -18.85 0.06 -5.69
C ASN A 65 -17.60 -0.64 -6.26
N ALA A 66 -16.44 0.02 -6.23
CA ALA A 66 -15.17 -0.56 -6.65
C ALA A 66 -14.49 -1.38 -5.53
N THR A 67 -15.12 -1.51 -4.37
CA THR A 67 -14.49 -2.09 -3.17
C THR A 67 -15.11 -3.42 -2.75
N GLN A 68 -14.29 -4.28 -2.17
CA GLN A 68 -14.75 -5.55 -1.61
C GLN A 68 -15.72 -5.35 -0.43
N SER A 69 -15.52 -4.32 0.39
CA SER A 69 -16.40 -3.96 1.50
C SER A 69 -17.82 -3.61 1.01
N PHE A 70 -17.95 -2.93 -0.14
CA PHE A 70 -19.24 -2.68 -0.76
C PHE A 70 -19.92 -3.97 -1.28
N GLU A 71 -19.16 -4.90 -1.84
CA GLU A 71 -19.69 -6.21 -2.26
C GLU A 71 -20.11 -7.08 -1.06
N PHE A 72 -19.39 -7.03 0.06
CA PHE A 72 -19.84 -7.63 1.32
C PHE A 72 -21.15 -6.99 1.79
N ALA A 73 -21.29 -5.67 1.68
CA ALA A 73 -22.53 -5.00 2.04
C ALA A 73 -23.70 -5.42 1.15
N ARG A 74 -23.50 -5.51 -0.17
CA ARG A 74 -24.51 -5.97 -1.13
C ARG A 74 -25.03 -7.37 -0.83
N THR A 75 -24.12 -8.30 -0.55
CA THR A 75 -24.46 -9.71 -0.31
C THR A 75 -25.12 -9.94 1.05
N ASN A 76 -24.77 -9.13 2.06
CA ASN A 76 -25.28 -9.26 3.43
C ASN A 76 -26.40 -8.27 3.78
N LYS A 77 -26.84 -7.45 2.83
CA LYS A 77 -27.83 -6.37 3.04
C LYS A 77 -27.42 -5.42 4.18
N ALA A 78 -26.12 -5.10 4.22
CA ALA A 78 -25.48 -4.35 5.29
C ALA A 78 -25.23 -2.89 4.89
N ALA A 79 -24.97 -2.02 5.86
CA ALA A 79 -24.30 -0.75 5.60
C ALA A 79 -22.78 -0.98 5.48
N VAL A 80 -22.08 -0.13 4.74
CA VAL A 80 -20.60 -0.12 4.72
C VAL A 80 -20.09 1.19 5.29
N LEU A 81 -19.04 1.10 6.11
CA LEU A 81 -18.35 2.22 6.74
C LEU A 81 -16.84 2.09 6.48
N ALA A 82 -16.15 3.21 6.43
CA ALA A 82 -14.69 3.28 6.48
C ALA A 82 -14.28 4.30 7.54
N LEU A 83 -13.41 3.89 8.47
CA LEU A 83 -12.87 4.76 9.51
C LEU A 83 -11.50 5.28 9.08
N GLU A 84 -11.22 6.57 9.29
CA GLU A 84 -9.89 7.12 9.05
C GLU A 84 -8.94 6.82 10.21
N HIS A 85 -7.67 6.56 9.91
CA HIS A 85 -6.67 6.29 10.93
C HIS A 85 -6.31 7.54 11.74
N ARG A 86 -6.09 7.41 13.05
CA ARG A 86 -5.51 8.50 13.85
C ARG A 86 -4.19 8.98 13.24
N TYR A 87 -3.97 10.29 13.17
CA TYR A 87 -2.80 10.95 12.57
C TYR A 87 -2.69 10.91 11.05
N TYR A 88 -3.68 10.36 10.33
CA TYR A 88 -3.73 10.41 8.87
C TYR A 88 -4.91 11.28 8.42
N GLY A 89 -4.75 11.92 7.25
CA GLY A 89 -5.74 12.85 6.72
C GLY A 89 -6.08 13.96 7.71
N GLU A 90 -7.37 14.21 7.91
CA GLU A 90 -7.85 15.20 8.89
C GLU A 90 -8.18 14.59 10.27
N SER A 91 -7.92 13.29 10.47
CA SER A 91 -8.08 12.61 11.77
C SER A 91 -6.83 12.72 12.64
N SER A 92 -6.25 13.92 12.72
CA SER A 92 -5.09 14.18 13.56
C SER A 92 -5.49 14.90 14.85
N PRO A 93 -5.09 14.40 16.03
CA PRO A 93 -5.29 15.14 17.29
C PRO A 93 -4.46 16.42 17.38
N PHE A 94 -3.38 16.53 16.60
CA PHE A 94 -2.47 17.67 16.61
C PHE A 94 -2.15 18.13 15.18
N GLN A 95 -2.05 19.45 14.98
CA GLN A 95 -1.63 20.00 13.70
C GLN A 95 -0.11 19.83 13.44
N ASN A 96 0.71 19.92 14.50
CA ASN A 96 2.15 19.78 14.40
C ASN A 96 2.59 18.38 14.86
N LEU A 97 3.24 17.62 13.99
CA LEU A 97 3.60 16.22 14.21
C LEU A 97 5.01 16.07 14.78
N THR A 98 5.25 16.64 15.96
CA THR A 98 6.49 16.44 16.71
C THR A 98 6.52 15.05 17.37
N THR A 99 7.69 14.55 17.75
CA THR A 99 7.84 13.27 18.48
C THR A 99 6.93 13.19 19.70
N THR A 100 6.82 14.28 20.47
CA THR A 100 5.91 14.37 21.63
C THR A 100 4.45 14.22 21.20
N ASN A 101 4.03 14.90 20.14
CA ASN A 101 2.63 14.83 19.69
C ASN A 101 2.30 13.48 19.03
N LEU A 102 3.29 12.78 18.48
CA LEU A 102 3.14 11.44 17.92
C LEU A 102 3.13 10.32 18.98
N GLN A 103 3.30 10.63 20.28
CA GLN A 103 3.30 9.61 21.33
C GLN A 103 1.99 8.80 21.43
N HIS A 104 0.86 9.33 20.93
CA HIS A 104 -0.41 8.61 20.90
C HIS A 104 -0.66 7.86 19.58
N LEU A 105 0.26 7.94 18.60
CA LEU A 105 0.25 7.09 17.41
C LEU A 105 0.85 5.73 17.78
N THR A 106 0.03 4.88 18.40
CA THR A 106 0.44 3.55 18.85
C THR A 106 -0.55 2.49 18.36
N LEU A 107 -0.07 1.26 18.21
CA LEU A 107 -0.90 0.12 17.81
C LEU A 107 -2.07 -0.10 18.78
N ASP A 108 -1.82 -0.04 20.09
CA ASP A 108 -2.85 -0.18 21.13
C ASP A 108 -3.98 0.83 20.90
N ASN A 109 -3.62 2.09 20.69
CA ASN A 109 -4.58 3.15 20.47
C ASN A 109 -5.36 3.00 19.15
N ALA A 110 -4.69 2.59 18.07
CA ALA A 110 -5.35 2.33 16.78
C ALA A 110 -6.36 1.16 16.85
N ILE A 111 -6.01 0.08 17.57
CA ILE A 111 -6.92 -1.04 17.82
C ILE A 111 -8.13 -0.59 18.63
N GLN A 112 -7.89 0.16 19.71
CA GLN A 112 -8.96 0.62 20.58
C GLN A 112 -9.83 1.69 19.90
N ASP A 113 -9.31 2.48 18.96
CA ASP A 113 -10.14 3.40 18.16
C ASP A 113 -11.24 2.66 17.40
N ILE A 114 -10.88 1.55 16.74
CA ILE A 114 -11.79 0.73 15.94
C ILE A 114 -12.89 0.14 16.84
N VAL A 115 -12.50 -0.42 17.99
CA VAL A 115 -13.41 -1.02 18.97
C VAL A 115 -14.32 0.04 19.60
N TYR A 116 -13.74 1.16 20.04
CA TYR A 116 -14.47 2.25 20.67
C TYR A 116 -15.43 2.92 19.68
N PHE A 117 -15.02 3.12 18.43
CA PHE A 117 -15.89 3.63 17.36
C PHE A 117 -17.10 2.71 17.17
N ALA A 118 -16.88 1.41 16.94
CA ALA A 118 -17.98 0.46 16.71
C ALA A 118 -18.97 0.41 17.88
N ASN A 119 -18.46 0.48 19.12
CA ASN A 119 -19.29 0.43 20.32
C ASN A 119 -19.98 1.75 20.69
N ASN A 120 -19.59 2.89 20.14
CA ASN A 120 -20.08 4.19 20.60
C ASN A 120 -20.66 5.09 19.49
N VAL A 121 -20.39 4.79 18.22
CA VAL A 121 -20.88 5.62 17.11
C VAL A 121 -22.41 5.64 17.07
N VAL A 122 -22.97 6.84 16.92
CA VAL A 122 -24.38 7.06 16.61
C VAL A 122 -24.46 7.34 15.11
N LEU A 123 -24.86 6.34 14.34
CA LEU A 123 -24.91 6.42 12.89
C LEU A 123 -26.09 7.30 12.44
N PRO A 124 -25.91 8.25 11.50
CA PRO A 124 -27.00 9.13 11.06
C PRO A 124 -28.22 8.40 10.51
N PHE A 125 -28.00 7.23 9.91
CA PHE A 125 -29.04 6.36 9.36
C PHE A 125 -29.68 5.41 10.41
N ASP A 126 -29.08 5.25 11.59
CA ASP A 126 -29.59 4.40 12.67
C ASP A 126 -29.37 5.05 14.05
N LYS A 127 -30.07 6.16 14.27
CA LYS A 127 -29.96 6.96 15.51
C LYS A 127 -30.37 6.20 16.77
N LYS A 128 -31.17 5.13 16.62
CA LYS A 128 -31.60 4.26 17.73
C LYS A 128 -30.56 3.21 18.09
N ARG A 129 -29.43 3.15 17.38
CA ARG A 129 -28.34 2.20 17.63
C ARG A 129 -28.86 0.76 17.68
N THR A 130 -29.71 0.41 16.71
CA THR A 130 -30.26 -0.95 16.57
C THR A 130 -29.28 -1.88 15.88
N SER A 131 -28.37 -1.30 15.10
CA SER A 131 -27.29 -1.95 14.38
C SER A 131 -25.97 -1.80 15.13
N SER A 132 -25.97 -1.65 16.46
CA SER A 132 -24.74 -1.69 17.26
C SER A 132 -24.20 -3.12 17.37
N PRO A 133 -22.90 -3.32 17.62
CA PRO A 133 -22.29 -4.66 17.61
C PRO A 133 -22.90 -5.68 18.58
N ASP A 134 -23.55 -5.21 19.66
CA ASP A 134 -24.29 -6.05 20.62
C ASP A 134 -25.66 -6.54 20.10
N LYS A 135 -26.15 -5.97 19.00
CA LYS A 135 -27.51 -6.21 18.45
C LYS A 135 -27.51 -6.68 17.00
N ALA A 136 -26.48 -6.36 16.23
CA ALA A 136 -26.34 -6.73 14.83
C ALA A 136 -24.90 -7.16 14.51
N PRO A 137 -24.69 -8.05 13.53
CA PRO A 137 -23.35 -8.48 13.13
C PRO A 137 -22.53 -7.32 12.55
N TRP A 138 -21.33 -7.09 13.10
CA TRP A 138 -20.32 -6.23 12.50
C TRP A 138 -19.19 -7.08 11.92
N VAL A 139 -18.78 -6.80 10.69
CA VAL A 139 -17.62 -7.42 10.05
C VAL A 139 -16.52 -6.38 9.92
N LEU A 140 -15.35 -6.65 10.50
CA LEU A 140 -14.16 -5.82 10.28
C LEU A 140 -13.37 -6.37 9.08
N THR A 141 -13.06 -5.53 8.11
CA THR A 141 -12.31 -5.94 6.91
C THR A 141 -11.22 -4.95 6.56
N GLY A 142 -10.10 -5.42 6.02
CA GLY A 142 -9.02 -4.56 5.54
C GLY A 142 -8.03 -5.28 4.64
N CYS A 143 -7.15 -4.51 3.99
CA CYS A 143 -6.03 -5.01 3.19
C CYS A 143 -4.71 -4.44 3.72
N SER A 144 -3.57 -5.09 3.48
CA SER A 144 -2.27 -4.59 3.94
C SER A 144 -2.27 -4.35 5.46
N TYR A 145 -1.90 -3.17 5.92
CA TYR A 145 -1.96 -2.78 7.33
C TYR A 145 -3.38 -2.74 7.91
N ALA A 146 -4.41 -2.27 7.17
CA ALA A 146 -5.79 -2.41 7.65
C ALA A 146 -6.19 -3.88 7.82
N GLY A 147 -5.63 -4.76 6.98
CA GLY A 147 -5.74 -6.21 7.13
C GLY A 147 -5.03 -6.71 8.40
N ALA A 148 -3.82 -6.22 8.66
CA ALA A 148 -3.07 -6.52 9.88
C ALA A 148 -3.80 -6.02 11.14
N LEU A 149 -4.32 -4.78 11.13
CA LEU A 149 -5.19 -4.23 12.17
C LEU A 149 -6.43 -5.08 12.38
N SER A 150 -7.07 -5.57 11.32
CA SER A 150 -8.23 -6.46 11.45
C SER A 150 -7.87 -7.74 12.21
N ALA A 151 -6.70 -8.33 11.91
CA ALA A 151 -6.19 -9.51 12.62
C ALA A 151 -5.78 -9.19 14.07
N TRP A 152 -5.11 -8.06 14.29
CA TRP A 152 -4.67 -7.63 15.62
C TRP A 152 -5.84 -7.24 16.52
N VAL A 153 -6.91 -6.64 16.00
CA VAL A 153 -8.16 -6.42 16.77
C VAL A 153 -8.74 -7.76 17.20
N GLN A 154 -8.82 -8.75 16.30
CA GLN A 154 -9.30 -10.09 16.66
C GLN A 154 -8.46 -10.71 17.78
N ARG A 155 -7.14 -10.55 17.72
CA ARG A 155 -6.21 -11.16 18.66
C ARG A 155 -6.12 -10.44 20.01
N LEU A 156 -6.10 -9.11 20.00
CA LEU A 156 -5.77 -8.26 21.15
C LEU A 156 -6.99 -7.60 21.79
N ALA A 157 -8.08 -7.44 21.05
CA ALA A 157 -9.35 -6.87 21.52
C ALA A 157 -10.58 -7.61 20.93
N PRO A 158 -10.70 -8.94 21.15
CA PRO A 158 -11.81 -9.72 20.61
C PRO A 158 -13.17 -9.32 21.20
N GLY A 159 -14.24 -9.74 20.52
CA GLY A 159 -15.61 -9.72 21.06
C GLY A 159 -16.51 -8.60 20.52
N THR A 160 -15.94 -7.57 19.89
CA THR A 160 -16.74 -6.50 19.25
C THR A 160 -17.25 -6.92 17.87
N PHE A 161 -16.45 -7.59 17.05
CA PHE A 161 -16.83 -7.93 15.68
C PHE A 161 -17.25 -9.40 15.58
N TRP A 162 -18.25 -9.65 14.75
CA TRP A 162 -18.77 -10.99 14.46
C TRP A 162 -17.80 -11.78 13.55
N ALA A 163 -17.17 -11.11 12.58
CA ALA A 163 -16.12 -11.69 11.75
C ALA A 163 -15.04 -10.67 11.38
N TYR A 164 -13.89 -11.21 11.00
CA TYR A 164 -12.69 -10.47 10.63
C TYR A 164 -12.20 -10.98 9.27
N HIS A 165 -12.04 -10.09 8.31
CA HIS A 165 -11.50 -10.40 6.99
C HIS A 165 -10.19 -9.63 6.78
N CYS A 166 -9.08 -10.36 6.82
CA CYS A 166 -7.74 -9.80 6.86
C CYS A 166 -7.00 -10.09 5.55
N SER A 167 -7.33 -9.35 4.49
CA SER A 167 -6.74 -9.57 3.16
C SER A 167 -5.28 -9.13 3.13
N SER A 168 -4.38 -9.94 2.58
CA SER A 168 -2.95 -9.61 2.44
C SER A 168 -2.34 -8.96 3.69
N ALA A 169 -2.71 -9.48 4.86
CA ALA A 169 -2.42 -8.86 6.15
C ALA A 169 -0.96 -9.06 6.54
N VAL A 170 -0.22 -7.96 6.68
CA VAL A 170 1.21 -7.93 7.07
C VAL A 170 1.39 -8.08 8.59
N VAL A 171 0.90 -9.19 9.14
CA VAL A 171 0.86 -9.43 10.60
C VAL A 171 2.21 -9.76 11.22
N GLU A 172 3.15 -10.23 10.41
CA GLU A 172 4.50 -10.59 10.83
C GLU A 172 5.47 -9.47 10.48
N ALA A 173 6.12 -8.90 11.50
CA ALA A 173 7.14 -7.89 11.32
C ALA A 173 8.49 -8.57 11.03
N ILE A 174 8.98 -8.41 9.80
CA ILE A 174 10.23 -9.01 9.33
C ILE A 174 11.21 -7.86 9.05
N SER A 175 12.29 -7.78 9.82
CA SER A 175 13.27 -6.68 9.72
C SER A 175 14.11 -6.75 8.44
N ASP A 176 14.38 -7.96 7.95
CA ASP A 176 15.08 -8.21 6.69
C ASP A 176 14.17 -9.06 5.78
N LEU A 177 13.29 -8.38 5.05
CA LEU A 177 12.25 -8.99 4.23
C LEU A 177 12.71 -9.14 2.78
N TRP A 178 13.85 -9.77 2.55
CA TRP A 178 14.34 -10.03 1.20
C TRP A 178 13.39 -10.92 0.38
N GLN A 179 12.58 -11.76 1.03
CA GLN A 179 11.56 -12.61 0.38
C GLN A 179 10.50 -11.79 -0.35
N TYR A 180 10.35 -10.50 -0.03
CA TYR A 180 9.50 -9.58 -0.79
C TYR A 180 9.84 -9.58 -2.30
N PHE A 181 11.11 -9.82 -2.63
CA PHE A 181 11.60 -9.81 -4.01
C PHE A 181 11.46 -11.16 -4.74
N GLU A 182 11.21 -12.27 -4.04
CA GLU A 182 11.07 -13.58 -4.69
C GLU A 182 9.91 -13.63 -5.71
N PRO A 183 8.70 -13.11 -5.42
CA PRO A 183 7.63 -13.06 -6.40
C PRO A 183 7.95 -12.16 -7.59
N ILE A 184 8.66 -11.05 -7.34
CA ILE A 184 9.11 -10.13 -8.40
C ILE A 184 10.09 -10.85 -9.32
N GLU A 185 11.11 -11.52 -8.76
CA GLU A 185 12.06 -12.33 -9.53
C GLU A 185 11.36 -13.46 -10.31
N ALA A 186 10.42 -14.15 -9.68
CA ALA A 186 9.67 -15.23 -10.30
C ALA A 186 8.80 -14.76 -11.48
N GLY A 187 8.19 -13.57 -11.35
CA GLY A 187 7.36 -12.94 -12.37
C GLY A 187 8.12 -12.13 -13.42
N MET A 188 9.39 -11.82 -13.19
CA MET A 188 10.26 -11.08 -14.09
C MET A 188 10.65 -11.94 -15.32
N PRO A 189 10.82 -11.34 -16.51
CA PRO A 189 11.44 -12.02 -17.64
C PRO A 189 12.77 -12.69 -17.25
N LYS A 190 13.01 -13.92 -17.74
CA LYS A 190 14.15 -14.72 -17.29
C LYS A 190 15.51 -14.11 -17.61
N ASN A 191 15.61 -13.46 -18.76
CA ASN A 191 16.79 -12.71 -19.16
C ASN A 191 17.06 -11.55 -18.18
N CYS A 192 16.03 -10.74 -17.91
CA CYS A 192 16.11 -9.60 -16.99
C CYS A 192 16.49 -10.03 -15.56
N SER A 193 15.89 -11.11 -15.03
CA SER A 193 16.24 -11.60 -13.69
C SER A 193 17.66 -12.19 -13.61
N SER A 194 18.14 -12.86 -14.67
CA SER A 194 19.51 -13.36 -14.77
C SER A 194 20.54 -12.22 -14.71
N ASP A 195 20.32 -11.19 -15.52
CA ASP A 195 21.23 -10.05 -15.61
C ASP A 195 21.15 -9.14 -14.39
N LEU A 196 19.97 -8.98 -13.77
CA LEU A 196 19.82 -8.19 -12.56
C LEU A 196 20.62 -8.80 -11.42
N LYS A 197 20.48 -10.12 -11.20
CA LYS A 197 21.27 -10.84 -10.19
C LYS A 197 22.77 -10.72 -10.45
N THR A 198 23.17 -10.84 -11.72
CA THR A 198 24.58 -10.70 -12.12
C THR A 198 25.11 -9.30 -11.85
N ALA A 199 24.34 -8.26 -12.17
CA ALA A 199 24.69 -6.87 -11.93
C ALA A 199 24.77 -6.55 -10.42
N ILE A 200 23.76 -6.94 -9.64
CA ILE A 200 23.71 -6.72 -8.19
C ILE A 200 24.86 -7.46 -7.49
N ALA A 201 25.13 -8.72 -7.83
CA ALA A 201 26.26 -9.46 -7.25
C ALA A 201 27.62 -8.78 -7.52
N HIS A 202 27.78 -8.15 -8.69
CA HIS A 202 28.98 -7.36 -8.99
C HIS A 202 29.03 -6.06 -8.18
N ILE A 203 27.89 -5.34 -8.09
CA ILE A 203 27.78 -4.11 -7.31
C ILE A 203 28.14 -4.39 -5.85
N ASP A 204 27.53 -5.40 -5.24
CA ASP A 204 27.79 -5.81 -3.85
C ASP A 204 29.26 -6.14 -3.64
N LYS A 205 29.86 -6.91 -4.56
CA LYS A 205 31.29 -7.25 -4.49
C LYS A 205 32.17 -6.00 -4.52
N VAL A 206 31.88 -5.02 -5.38
CA VAL A 206 32.65 -3.78 -5.48
C VAL A 206 32.49 -2.95 -4.21
N LEU A 207 31.26 -2.76 -3.73
CA LEU A 207 30.98 -1.96 -2.54
C LEU A 207 31.51 -2.60 -1.25
N ALA A 208 31.49 -3.93 -1.15
CA ALA A 208 32.01 -4.69 -0.01
C ALA A 208 33.54 -4.82 -0.02
N SER A 209 34.22 -4.53 -1.13
CA SER A 209 35.68 -4.65 -1.25
C SER A 209 36.47 -3.71 -0.33
N GLY A 210 35.84 -2.63 0.15
CA GLY A 210 36.50 -1.55 0.88
C GLY A 210 37.29 -0.59 -0.01
N ASP A 211 37.37 -0.81 -1.33
CA ASP A 211 38.00 0.12 -2.26
C ASP A 211 37.05 1.31 -2.55
N ALA A 212 37.29 2.41 -1.85
CA ALA A 212 36.51 3.64 -1.98
C ALA A 212 36.55 4.23 -3.40
N LYS A 213 37.67 4.07 -4.14
CA LYS A 213 37.77 4.56 -5.51
C LYS A 213 36.90 3.72 -6.43
N ALA A 214 36.99 2.39 -6.33
CA ALA A 214 36.17 1.48 -7.13
C ALA A 214 34.67 1.67 -6.85
N GLY A 215 34.28 1.84 -5.58
CA GLY A 215 32.90 2.14 -5.20
C GLY A 215 32.40 3.48 -5.76
N ASN A 216 33.21 4.54 -5.69
CA ASN A 216 32.85 5.84 -6.26
C ASN A 216 32.80 5.81 -7.79
N ASP A 217 33.74 5.15 -8.45
CA ASP A 217 33.76 4.99 -9.91
C ASP A 217 32.51 4.22 -10.37
N LEU A 218 32.08 3.19 -9.62
CA LEU A 218 30.84 2.46 -9.87
C LEU A 218 29.63 3.39 -9.74
N LYS A 219 29.44 4.05 -8.59
CA LYS A 219 28.29 4.95 -8.35
C LYS A 219 28.22 6.10 -9.36
N LYS A 220 29.37 6.63 -9.77
CA LYS A 220 29.47 7.67 -10.81
C LYS A 220 28.88 7.21 -12.14
N ARG A 221 29.00 5.93 -12.51
CA ARG A 221 28.36 5.42 -13.74
C ARG A 221 26.84 5.55 -13.68
N PHE A 222 26.26 5.42 -12.49
CA PHE A 222 24.82 5.54 -12.25
C PHE A 222 24.36 6.99 -11.99
N GLY A 223 25.30 7.96 -11.92
CA GLY A 223 25.01 9.35 -11.55
C GLY A 223 24.71 9.56 -10.06
N LEU A 224 25.17 8.63 -9.21
CA LEU A 224 24.85 8.56 -7.78
C LEU A 224 26.12 8.58 -6.90
N GLU A 225 27.21 9.20 -7.35
CA GLU A 225 28.47 9.26 -6.59
C GLU A 225 28.36 10.01 -5.26
N ALA A 226 27.39 10.94 -5.15
CA ALA A 226 27.24 11.81 -4.00
C ALA A 226 26.57 11.13 -2.79
N ILE A 227 25.91 9.99 -2.98
CA ILE A 227 25.15 9.31 -1.93
C ILE A 227 25.95 8.15 -1.30
N ALA A 228 25.57 7.77 -0.08
CA ALA A 228 26.20 6.68 0.64
C ALA A 228 25.87 5.32 -0.02
N ASN A 229 26.63 4.27 0.30
CA ASN A 229 26.49 2.97 -0.37
C ASN A 229 25.12 2.32 -0.10
N ASN A 230 24.56 2.50 1.10
CA ASN A 230 23.22 2.05 1.47
C ASN A 230 22.15 2.80 0.67
N ASP A 231 22.28 4.13 0.53
CA ASP A 231 21.35 4.95 -0.25
C ASP A 231 21.43 4.61 -1.75
N PHE A 232 22.63 4.28 -2.24
CA PHE A 232 22.81 3.77 -3.60
C PHE A 232 22.10 2.44 -3.80
N GLY A 233 22.22 1.50 -2.87
CA GLY A 233 21.46 0.24 -2.90
C GLY A 233 19.94 0.48 -2.93
N GLU A 234 19.44 1.37 -2.08
CA GLU A 234 18.01 1.74 -2.03
C GLU A 234 17.54 2.36 -3.36
N ALA A 235 18.35 3.24 -3.96
CA ALA A 235 18.03 3.85 -5.24
C ALA A 235 17.90 2.83 -6.38
N LEU A 236 18.74 1.78 -6.38
CA LEU A 236 18.67 0.72 -7.38
C LEU A 236 17.44 -0.17 -7.20
N HIS A 237 17.00 -0.39 -5.96
CA HIS A 237 15.80 -1.16 -5.64
C HIS A 237 14.53 -0.54 -6.24
N LEU A 238 14.46 0.79 -6.39
CA LEU A 238 13.28 1.49 -6.93
C LEU A 238 12.82 0.98 -8.31
N ALA A 239 13.74 0.42 -9.11
CA ALA A 239 13.41 -0.21 -10.39
C ALA A 239 12.35 -1.33 -10.25
N LEU A 240 12.36 -2.03 -9.12
CA LEU A 240 11.47 -3.16 -8.84
C LEU A 240 10.10 -2.73 -8.31
N SER A 241 9.97 -1.51 -7.80
CA SER A 241 8.72 -1.00 -7.21
C SER A 241 7.55 -0.98 -8.20
N GLY A 242 7.84 -0.78 -9.50
CA GLY A 242 6.82 -0.82 -10.56
C GLY A 242 6.09 -2.15 -10.65
N TRP A 243 6.77 -3.26 -10.35
CA TRP A 243 6.15 -4.59 -10.38
C TRP A 243 5.00 -4.72 -9.39
N GLN A 244 5.15 -4.16 -8.19
CA GLN A 244 4.09 -4.15 -7.17
C GLN A 244 2.83 -3.41 -7.66
N GLY A 245 2.99 -2.43 -8.56
CA GLY A 245 1.91 -1.67 -9.16
C GLY A 245 1.16 -2.39 -10.28
N LEU A 246 1.63 -3.56 -10.73
CA LEU A 246 0.99 -4.32 -11.79
C LEU A 246 -0.38 -4.87 -11.34
N LEU A 247 -1.43 -4.48 -12.05
CA LEU A 247 -2.78 -4.97 -11.87
C LEU A 247 -3.21 -5.81 -13.07
N PHE A 248 -4.27 -6.61 -12.92
CA PHE A 248 -4.86 -7.39 -14.04
C PHE A 248 -5.29 -6.55 -15.25
N LYS A 249 -5.42 -5.23 -15.08
CA LYS A 249 -5.78 -4.27 -16.13
C LYS A 249 -4.59 -3.43 -16.62
N SER A 250 -3.41 -3.61 -16.03
CA SER A 250 -2.21 -2.88 -16.45
C SER A 250 -1.88 -3.23 -17.90
N SER A 251 -1.47 -2.23 -18.67
CA SER A 251 -1.01 -2.42 -20.04
C SER A 251 0.40 -3.00 -20.05
N TRP A 252 0.80 -3.57 -21.19
CA TRP A 252 2.16 -4.09 -21.43
C TRP A 252 3.27 -3.02 -21.34
N HIS A 253 2.92 -1.74 -21.38
CA HIS A 253 3.83 -0.63 -21.11
C HIS A 253 3.76 -0.25 -19.64
N ASP A 254 4.62 -0.86 -18.84
CA ASP A 254 4.80 -0.57 -17.41
C ASP A 254 6.28 -0.22 -17.15
N PRO A 255 6.59 0.76 -16.28
CA PRO A 255 7.96 1.14 -15.96
C PRO A 255 8.87 -0.03 -15.53
N PHE A 256 8.29 -1.10 -14.96
CA PHE A 256 9.04 -2.31 -14.64
C PHE A 256 9.57 -3.04 -15.88
N TYR A 257 8.74 -3.18 -16.93
CA TYR A 257 9.18 -3.82 -18.17
C TYR A 257 10.12 -2.92 -18.96
N ASP A 258 9.90 -1.59 -18.93
CA ASP A 258 10.85 -0.63 -19.48
C ASP A 258 12.21 -0.77 -18.80
N PHE A 259 12.25 -0.94 -17.47
CA PHE A 259 13.49 -1.22 -16.74
C PHE A 259 14.19 -2.50 -17.24
N CYS A 260 13.43 -3.59 -17.43
CA CYS A 260 13.98 -4.81 -18.01
C CYS A 260 14.55 -4.59 -19.41
N ASP A 261 13.88 -3.81 -20.24
CA ASP A 261 14.34 -3.42 -21.56
C ASP A 261 15.68 -2.65 -21.50
N TYR A 262 15.85 -1.72 -20.55
CA TYR A 262 17.15 -1.09 -20.31
C TYR A 262 18.23 -2.10 -19.93
N LEU A 263 17.95 -2.98 -18.98
CA LEU A 263 18.89 -3.98 -18.47
C LEU A 263 19.37 -4.92 -19.59
N GLU A 264 18.43 -5.33 -20.45
CA GLU A 264 18.66 -6.18 -21.61
C GLU A 264 19.24 -5.42 -22.81
N ASN A 265 19.49 -4.12 -22.67
CA ASN A 265 19.99 -3.23 -23.73
C ASN A 265 19.08 -3.20 -24.96
N VAL A 266 17.78 -3.37 -24.73
CA VAL A 266 16.67 -3.26 -25.69
C VAL A 266 15.92 -1.96 -25.38
N PHE A 267 16.55 -0.82 -25.59
CA PHE A 267 16.03 0.45 -25.08
C PHE A 267 14.66 0.83 -25.68
N PRO A 268 13.72 1.35 -24.87
CA PRO A 268 12.43 1.81 -25.38
C PRO A 268 12.65 2.96 -26.39
N GLU A 269 12.18 2.79 -27.64
CA GLU A 269 12.29 3.83 -28.66
C GLU A 269 11.43 5.05 -28.30
N ALA A 270 11.89 6.25 -28.67
CA ALA A 270 11.14 7.49 -28.49
C ALA A 270 9.84 7.48 -29.34
N LYS A 271 8.73 7.04 -28.75
CA LYS A 271 7.30 7.29 -29.13
C LYS A 271 6.85 7.06 -30.58
N ASN A 272 7.69 6.61 -31.51
CA ASN A 272 7.32 6.38 -32.89
C ASN A 272 7.39 4.89 -33.22
N ASN A 273 6.22 4.26 -33.23
CA ASN A 273 5.91 2.84 -33.50
C ASN A 273 6.53 2.25 -34.80
N SER A 274 7.85 2.15 -34.90
CA SER A 274 8.56 1.19 -35.75
C SER A 274 10.06 1.28 -35.39
N LYS A 275 10.68 0.23 -34.86
CA LYS A 275 10.95 -1.03 -35.58
C LYS A 275 11.13 -2.22 -34.64
N SER A 276 10.80 -3.40 -35.17
CA SER A 276 11.08 -4.74 -34.63
C SER A 276 12.42 -4.81 -33.89
N HIS A 277 12.39 -5.12 -32.59
CA HIS A 277 13.55 -5.67 -31.88
C HIS A 277 13.92 -6.96 -32.59
N THR A 278 14.94 -6.92 -33.45
CA THR A 278 15.23 -8.04 -34.37
C THR A 278 15.74 -9.29 -33.67
N GLN A 279 16.09 -9.22 -32.37
CA GLN A 279 16.24 -10.40 -31.52
C GLN A 279 16.22 -9.99 -30.04
N LEU A 280 15.23 -10.45 -29.28
CA LEU A 280 15.27 -10.34 -27.82
C LEU A 280 16.33 -11.30 -27.27
N PRO A 281 17.10 -10.91 -26.23
CA PRO A 281 18.04 -11.82 -25.58
C PRO A 281 17.35 -13.10 -25.09
N GLY A 282 18.08 -14.21 -25.15
CA GLY A 282 17.64 -15.48 -24.57
C GLY A 282 17.60 -15.40 -23.04
N PRO A 283 17.11 -16.45 -22.35
CA PRO A 283 16.93 -16.46 -20.90
C PRO A 283 18.20 -16.21 -20.07
N GLU A 284 19.38 -16.36 -20.67
CA GLU A 284 20.67 -16.07 -20.02
C GLU A 284 20.97 -14.56 -19.90
N GLY A 285 20.25 -13.70 -20.63
CA GLY A 285 20.49 -12.25 -20.66
C GLY A 285 21.58 -11.83 -21.65
N VAL A 286 22.09 -10.62 -21.46
CA VAL A 286 23.17 -9.99 -22.22
C VAL A 286 24.52 -9.99 -21.48
N GLY A 287 24.53 -10.41 -20.22
CA GLY A 287 25.72 -10.58 -19.39
C GLY A 287 26.20 -9.29 -18.73
N LEU A 288 27.08 -9.45 -17.73
CA LEU A 288 27.46 -8.42 -16.76
C LEU A 288 27.76 -7.03 -17.34
N HIS A 289 28.63 -6.94 -18.36
CA HIS A 289 29.07 -5.65 -18.87
C HIS A 289 27.92 -4.85 -19.50
N LYS A 290 27.08 -5.53 -20.30
CA LYS A 290 25.92 -4.91 -20.94
C LYS A 290 24.83 -4.64 -19.92
N ALA A 291 24.55 -5.57 -19.01
CA ALA A 291 23.58 -5.38 -17.92
C ALA A 291 23.93 -4.14 -17.07
N LEU A 292 25.18 -4.00 -16.61
CA LEU A 292 25.62 -2.83 -15.85
C LEU A 292 25.53 -1.52 -16.65
N HIS A 293 25.81 -1.57 -17.96
CA HIS A 293 25.65 -0.40 -18.82
C HIS A 293 24.18 0.00 -18.94
N GLY A 294 23.29 -0.96 -19.19
CA GLY A 294 21.85 -0.77 -19.26
C GLY A 294 21.25 -0.23 -17.98
N PHE A 295 21.64 -0.81 -16.83
CA PHE A 295 21.18 -0.38 -15.51
C PHE A 295 21.65 1.03 -15.17
N ALA A 296 22.94 1.32 -15.41
CA ALA A 296 23.47 2.67 -15.24
C ALA A 296 22.72 3.67 -16.12
N ARG A 297 22.40 3.31 -17.37
CA ARG A 297 21.64 4.15 -18.28
C ARG A 297 20.21 4.40 -17.77
N TRP A 298 19.50 3.37 -17.31
CA TRP A 298 18.19 3.52 -16.67
C TRP A 298 18.26 4.49 -15.48
N SER A 299 19.28 4.36 -14.63
CA SER A 299 19.48 5.28 -13.51
C SER A 299 19.58 6.73 -14.02
N ASN A 300 20.44 7.00 -15.00
CA ASN A 300 20.65 8.34 -15.53
C ASN A 300 19.46 8.90 -16.35
N GLU A 301 18.66 8.06 -17.02
CA GLU A 301 17.61 8.50 -17.95
C GLU A 301 16.20 8.45 -17.35
N VAL A 302 15.97 7.61 -16.35
CA VAL A 302 14.64 7.35 -15.77
C VAL A 302 14.60 7.70 -14.29
N LEU A 303 15.57 7.23 -13.50
CA LEU A 303 15.58 7.48 -12.06
C LEU A 303 15.96 8.93 -11.74
N ILE A 304 17.00 9.45 -12.40
CA ILE A 304 17.52 10.81 -12.20
C ILE A 304 17.79 11.53 -13.55
N PRO A 305 16.76 11.75 -14.40
CA PRO A 305 16.89 12.27 -15.76
C PRO A 305 17.61 13.64 -15.89
N ASN A 306 17.68 14.42 -14.81
CA ASN A 306 18.17 15.80 -14.81
C ASN A 306 19.30 16.05 -13.78
N SER A 307 20.01 15.02 -13.33
CA SER A 307 21.05 15.15 -12.29
C SER A 307 22.44 15.54 -12.81
N LYS A 308 22.58 15.89 -14.09
CA LYS A 308 23.85 16.29 -14.71
C LYS A 308 24.02 17.80 -14.80
#